data_AF-A0A1S2NUR9-F1
#
_entry.id   AF-A0A1S2NUR9-F1
#
_cell.length_a   1.000
_cell.length_b   1.000
_cell.length_c   1.000
_cell.angle_alpha   90.00
_cell.angle_beta   90.00
_cell.angle_gamma   90.00
#
_symmetry.space_group_name_H-M   'P 1'
#
loop_
_entity.id
_entity.type
_entity.pdbx_description
1 polymer ?
#
loop_
_entity_poly.entity_id
_entity_poly.type
_entity_poly.pdbx_seq_one_letter_code
_entity_poly.pdbx_strand_id
1 'polypeptide(L)'
;MLDCSGYTRMVYGYHMGVPMAAKADTSGDRIPRRSRDMADHTPGVLIDRTDGTLPPAANDLQPGDLVLFNADSGDDGEPTGTVDHAGIYLGRDAAGKRRFLSSRKTGNGPTMADLAGPSLLDGAGLYASSLHTVRRI
;
A
#
# COMPACT_ATOMS: atom_id res chain seq x y z
N MET A 1 3.31 -5.65 17.27
CA MET A 1 3.63 -5.45 15.84
C MET A 1 2.73 -4.36 15.28
N LEU A 2 3.25 -3.53 14.38
CA LEU A 2 2.41 -2.66 13.53
C LEU A 2 1.88 -3.47 12.35
N ASP A 3 0.58 -3.43 12.07
CA ASP A 3 0.06 -3.92 10.79
C ASP A 3 0.44 -2.97 9.64
N CYS A 4 0.17 -3.36 8.39
CA CYS A 4 0.54 -2.58 7.19
C CYS A 4 0.03 -1.13 7.26
N SER A 5 -1.26 -0.93 7.51
CA SER A 5 -1.89 0.39 7.65
C SER A 5 -1.45 1.15 8.91
N GLY A 6 -1.14 0.46 9.99
CA GLY A 6 -0.61 1.05 11.22
C GLY A 6 0.80 1.58 11.00
N TYR A 7 1.63 0.85 10.25
CA TYR A 7 2.96 1.31 9.88
C TYR A 7 2.92 2.55 8.98
N THR A 8 2.13 2.55 7.91
CA THR A 8 2.02 3.74 7.03
C THR A 8 1.51 4.96 7.81
N ARG A 9 0.58 4.77 8.75
CA ARG A 9 0.13 5.82 9.68
C ARG A 9 1.22 6.34 10.63
N MET A 10 2.15 5.49 11.08
CA MET A 10 3.30 5.98 11.85
C MET A 10 4.22 6.85 11.00
N VAL A 11 4.39 6.54 9.71
CA VAL A 11 5.22 7.33 8.80
C VAL A 11 4.51 8.63 8.42
N TYR A 12 3.36 8.55 7.75
CA TYR A 12 2.68 9.75 7.25
C TYR A 12 2.03 10.56 8.37
N GLY A 13 1.39 9.87 9.32
CA GLY A 13 0.63 10.55 10.35
C GLY A 13 1.50 11.08 11.48
N TYR A 14 2.26 10.19 12.12
CA TYR A 14 3.10 10.58 13.25
C TYR A 14 4.38 11.32 12.83
N HIS A 15 5.12 10.81 11.84
CA HIS A 15 6.38 11.45 11.43
C HIS A 15 6.20 12.64 10.50
N MET A 16 5.26 12.60 9.54
CA MET A 16 5.01 13.71 8.59
C MET A 16 3.88 14.65 9.00
N GLY A 17 3.18 14.39 10.10
CA GLY A 17 2.15 15.28 10.66
C GLY A 17 0.80 15.26 9.93
N VAL A 18 0.55 14.28 9.07
CA VAL A 18 -0.74 14.17 8.37
C VAL A 18 -1.83 13.74 9.35
N PRO A 19 -2.98 14.42 9.41
CA PRO A 19 -4.06 14.07 10.32
C PRO A 19 -4.49 12.59 10.20
N MET A 20 -4.79 11.95 11.33
CA MET A 20 -5.19 10.53 11.36
C MET A 20 -6.56 10.35 12.02
N ALA A 21 -7.38 9.47 11.45
CA ALA A 21 -8.65 9.11 12.03
C ALA A 21 -8.48 8.01 13.10
N ALA A 22 -9.08 8.19 14.28
CA ALA A 22 -9.09 7.14 15.32
C ALA A 22 -10.17 6.07 15.07
N LYS A 23 -11.21 6.41 14.31
CA LYS A 23 -12.35 5.54 13.95
C LYS A 23 -12.54 5.56 12.43
N ALA A 24 -13.60 4.90 11.94
CA ALA A 24 -14.01 5.02 10.55
C ALA A 24 -14.20 6.50 10.18
N ASP A 25 -13.63 6.90 9.05
CA ASP A 25 -13.66 8.28 8.56
C ASP A 25 -13.61 8.24 7.03
N THR A 26 -14.57 8.91 6.41
CA THR A 26 -14.73 9.00 4.95
C THR A 26 -14.53 10.43 4.44
N SER A 27 -14.09 11.36 5.31
CA SER A 27 -13.92 12.78 4.97
C SER A 27 -12.90 13.04 3.86
N GLY A 28 -11.87 12.20 3.75
CA GLY A 28 -10.71 12.50 2.90
C GLY A 28 -9.67 13.41 3.56
N ASP A 29 -9.93 13.92 4.76
CA ASP A 29 -9.06 14.90 5.45
C ASP A 29 -8.08 14.23 6.43
N ARG A 30 -8.28 12.94 6.73
CA ARG A 30 -7.49 12.19 7.71
C ARG A 30 -7.19 10.79 7.20
N ILE A 31 -5.99 10.30 7.45
CA ILE A 31 -5.57 8.94 7.08
C ILE A 31 -6.47 7.93 7.83
N PRO A 32 -7.22 7.09 7.11
CA PRO A 32 -8.09 6.07 7.71
C PRO A 32 -7.31 5.01 8.50
N ARG A 33 -7.98 4.25 9.37
CA ARG A 33 -7.31 3.18 10.15
C ARG A 33 -7.12 1.89 9.37
N ARG A 34 -8.03 1.59 8.43
CA ARG A 34 -8.02 0.34 7.67
C ARG A 34 -7.50 0.62 6.26
N SER A 35 -6.69 -0.29 5.74
CA SER A 35 -6.14 -0.23 4.37
C SER A 35 -7.24 -0.12 3.31
N ARG A 36 -8.36 -0.84 3.47
CA ARG A 36 -9.53 -0.74 2.57
C ARG A 36 -10.07 0.68 2.40
N ASP A 37 -10.12 1.45 3.49
CA ASP A 37 -10.65 2.81 3.48
C ASP A 37 -9.60 3.81 2.92
N MET A 38 -8.31 3.47 3.01
CA MET A 38 -7.22 4.33 2.53
C MET A 38 -7.26 4.55 1.01
N ALA A 39 -7.80 3.60 0.26
CA ALA A 39 -7.92 3.74 -1.20
C ALA A 39 -8.71 5.00 -1.57
N ASP A 40 -9.83 5.24 -0.90
CA ASP A 40 -10.77 6.31 -1.25
C ASP A 40 -10.63 7.54 -0.37
N HIS A 41 -10.28 7.36 0.91
CA HIS A 41 -10.42 8.42 1.92
C HIS A 41 -9.08 8.91 2.51
N THR A 42 -7.94 8.53 1.95
CA THR A 42 -6.65 9.12 2.36
C THR A 42 -6.51 10.54 1.80
N PRO A 43 -5.96 11.50 2.55
CA PRO A 43 -5.61 12.81 2.03
C PRO A 43 -4.65 12.77 0.84
N GLY A 44 -4.55 13.91 0.15
CA GLY A 44 -3.67 14.07 -1.00
C GLY A 44 -4.30 13.56 -2.30
N VAL A 45 -3.46 13.30 -3.29
CA VAL A 45 -3.90 13.07 -4.68
C VAL A 45 -3.88 11.59 -5.05
N LEU A 46 -4.84 11.17 -5.86
CA LEU A 46 -4.83 9.87 -6.53
C LEU A 46 -3.83 9.94 -7.69
N ILE A 47 -2.83 9.06 -7.68
CA ILE A 47 -1.82 8.99 -8.74
C ILE A 47 -2.25 8.00 -9.82
N ASP A 48 -2.68 6.81 -9.42
CA ASP A 48 -3.16 5.78 -10.35
C ASP A 48 -4.03 4.75 -9.62
N ARG A 49 -4.86 4.03 -10.37
CA ARG A 49 -5.76 2.99 -9.83
C ARG A 49 -6.05 1.92 -10.88
N THR A 50 -6.13 0.67 -10.43
CA THR A 50 -6.61 -0.46 -11.23
C THR A 50 -8.01 -0.19 -11.79
N ASP A 51 -8.29 -0.73 -12.97
CA ASP A 51 -9.64 -0.82 -13.53
C ASP A 51 -10.43 -2.04 -13.01
N GLY A 52 -9.84 -2.81 -12.09
CA GLY A 52 -10.38 -4.05 -11.55
C GLY A 52 -9.91 -5.31 -12.30
N THR A 53 -9.21 -5.16 -13.43
CA THR A 53 -8.69 -6.29 -14.22
C THR A 53 -7.18 -6.39 -14.18
N LEU A 54 -6.49 -5.25 -14.27
CA LEU A 54 -5.02 -5.20 -14.30
C LEU A 54 -4.48 -4.19 -13.28
N PRO A 55 -3.30 -4.46 -12.69
CA PRO A 55 -2.58 -3.44 -11.93
C PRO A 55 -2.38 -2.15 -12.74
N PRO A 56 -2.48 -0.97 -12.11
CA PRO A 56 -2.20 0.28 -12.79
C PRO A 56 -0.75 0.33 -13.28
N ALA A 57 -0.51 1.02 -14.38
CA ALA A 57 0.85 1.20 -14.91
C ALA A 57 1.74 1.95 -13.91
N ALA A 58 1.17 2.91 -13.17
CA ALA A 58 1.83 3.74 -12.17
C ALA A 58 3.08 4.43 -12.73
N ASN A 59 2.93 5.11 -13.88
CA ASN A 59 4.02 5.79 -14.58
C ASN A 59 4.57 6.99 -13.80
N ASP A 60 3.72 7.68 -13.03
CA ASP A 60 4.06 8.89 -12.26
C ASP A 60 4.42 8.62 -10.79
N LEU A 61 4.76 7.36 -10.49
CA LEU A 61 5.09 6.90 -9.15
C LEU A 61 6.40 7.55 -8.64
N GLN A 62 6.37 8.11 -7.43
CA GLN A 62 7.49 8.77 -6.77
C GLN A 62 7.78 8.17 -5.39
N PRO A 63 9.06 8.08 -4.96
CA PRO A 63 9.40 7.61 -3.63
C PRO A 63 8.62 8.37 -2.56
N GLY A 64 8.04 7.63 -1.61
CA GLY A 64 7.13 8.16 -0.61
C GLY A 64 5.65 7.98 -0.94
N ASP A 65 5.28 7.63 -2.18
CA ASP A 65 3.89 7.34 -2.53
C ASP A 65 3.35 6.12 -1.77
N LEU A 66 2.10 6.24 -1.31
CA LEU A 66 1.34 5.16 -0.71
C LEU A 66 0.91 4.18 -1.82
N VAL A 67 1.27 2.92 -1.65
CA VAL A 67 0.86 1.82 -2.53
C VAL A 67 -0.08 0.88 -1.78
N LEU A 68 -1.22 0.57 -2.38
CA LEU A 68 -2.30 -0.20 -1.79
C LEU A 68 -2.59 -1.41 -2.66
N PHE A 69 -2.80 -2.57 -2.04
CA PHE A 69 -2.90 -3.85 -2.73
C PHE A 69 -4.13 -4.65 -2.30
N ASN A 70 -4.65 -5.43 -3.24
CA ASN A 70 -5.59 -6.53 -2.99
C ASN A 70 -4.78 -7.84 -2.90
N ALA A 71 -3.94 -7.96 -1.86
CA ALA A 71 -2.93 -9.01 -1.72
C ALA A 71 -3.43 -10.25 -0.96
N ASP A 72 -4.71 -10.29 -0.57
CA ASP A 72 -5.33 -11.48 0.01
C ASP A 72 -5.31 -12.62 -1.00
N SER A 73 -4.57 -13.67 -0.65
CA SER A 73 -4.34 -14.86 -1.48
C SER A 73 -5.46 -15.89 -1.41
N GLY A 74 -6.57 -15.60 -0.70
CA GLY A 74 -7.77 -16.44 -0.75
C GLY A 74 -7.71 -17.69 0.12
N ASP A 75 -6.86 -17.74 1.16
CA ASP A 75 -6.90 -18.82 2.16
C ASP A 75 -8.27 -18.89 2.90
N ASP A 76 -9.05 -17.80 2.83
CA ASP A 76 -10.40 -17.67 3.42
C ASP A 76 -11.54 -17.69 2.36
N GLY A 77 -11.24 -18.05 1.11
CA GLY A 77 -12.27 -18.53 0.17
C GLY A 77 -12.87 -17.56 -0.83
N GLU A 78 -12.53 -16.27 -0.87
CA GLU A 78 -12.78 -15.38 -2.04
C GLU A 78 -11.91 -14.11 -1.94
N PRO A 79 -11.28 -13.61 -3.03
CA PRO A 79 -10.70 -12.28 -3.03
C PRO A 79 -11.81 -11.27 -2.74
N THR A 80 -11.70 -10.55 -1.62
CA THR A 80 -12.76 -9.59 -1.23
C THR A 80 -12.96 -8.44 -2.23
N GLY A 81 -12.08 -8.32 -3.23
CA GLY A 81 -12.02 -7.20 -4.17
C GLY A 81 -11.62 -5.89 -3.49
N THR A 82 -11.30 -5.93 -2.19
CA THR A 82 -10.98 -4.75 -1.39
C THR A 82 -9.51 -4.74 -1.00
N VAL A 83 -8.96 -3.54 -0.88
CA VAL A 83 -7.59 -3.33 -0.43
C VAL A 83 -7.41 -3.92 0.98
N ASP A 84 -6.43 -4.81 1.11
CA ASP A 84 -6.07 -5.49 2.36
C ASP A 84 -4.66 -5.14 2.83
N HIS A 85 -3.79 -4.69 1.92
CA HIS A 85 -2.38 -4.41 2.23
C HIS A 85 -1.94 -3.02 1.79
N ALA A 86 -0.95 -2.48 2.50
CA ALA A 86 -0.43 -1.13 2.28
C ALA A 86 1.09 -1.09 2.44
N GLY A 87 1.73 -0.23 1.66
CA GLY A 87 3.16 0.00 1.71
C GLY A 87 3.54 1.40 1.21
N ILE A 88 4.83 1.67 1.22
CA ILE A 88 5.43 2.93 0.79
C ILE A 88 6.41 2.63 -0.34
N TYR A 89 6.25 3.28 -1.48
CA TYR A 89 7.17 3.13 -2.59
C TYR A 89 8.54 3.75 -2.26
N LEU A 90 9.63 3.04 -2.56
CA LEU A 90 11.00 3.44 -2.21
C LEU A 90 11.81 3.95 -3.41
N GLY A 91 11.32 3.78 -4.63
CA GLY A 91 12.10 4.03 -5.84
C GLY A 91 12.53 2.74 -6.54
N ARG A 92 13.54 2.86 -7.41
CA ARG A 92 14.11 1.73 -8.15
C ARG A 92 15.34 1.18 -7.43
N ASP A 93 15.50 -0.14 -7.42
CA ASP A 93 16.74 -0.79 -6.98
C ASP A 93 17.84 -0.72 -8.05
N ALA A 94 19.00 -1.30 -7.75
CA ALA A 94 20.15 -1.37 -8.65
C ALA A 94 19.86 -2.13 -9.96
N ALA A 95 18.84 -2.98 -10.00
CA ALA A 95 18.37 -3.67 -11.20
C ALA A 95 17.26 -2.88 -11.93
N GLY A 96 16.98 -1.65 -11.51
CA GLY A 96 15.95 -0.79 -12.07
C GLY A 96 14.52 -1.16 -11.69
N LYS A 97 14.33 -2.10 -10.75
CA LYS A 97 13.01 -2.61 -10.34
C LYS A 97 12.42 -1.75 -9.23
N ARG A 98 11.12 -1.47 -9.33
CA ARG A 98 10.34 -0.65 -8.41
C ARG A 98 10.13 -1.38 -7.08
N ARG A 99 10.78 -0.89 -6.01
CA ARG A 99 10.73 -1.46 -4.66
C ARG A 99 9.73 -0.72 -3.78
N PHE A 100 9.09 -1.44 -2.88
CA PHE A 100 8.28 -0.85 -1.82
C PHE A 100 8.62 -1.46 -0.46
N LEU A 101 8.28 -0.77 0.61
CA LEU A 101 8.41 -1.23 1.98
C LEU A 101 7.02 -1.38 2.59
N SER A 102 6.80 -2.45 3.36
CA SER A 102 5.54 -2.65 4.08
C SER A 102 5.75 -3.39 5.39
N SER A 103 4.83 -3.22 6.33
CA SER A 103 4.79 -4.09 7.52
C SER A 103 4.08 -5.39 7.20
N ARG A 104 4.76 -6.51 7.42
CA ARG A 104 4.31 -7.83 7.02
C ARG A 104 4.11 -8.73 8.22
N LYS A 105 3.09 -9.61 8.16
CA LYS A 105 2.89 -10.69 9.14
C LYS A 105 4.19 -11.52 9.27
N THR A 106 4.75 -11.91 8.13
CA THR A 106 6.06 -12.57 8.05
C THR A 106 7.18 -11.57 8.32
N GLY A 107 8.07 -11.88 9.27
CA GLY A 107 9.14 -10.99 9.72
C GLY A 107 8.76 -10.06 10.87
N ASN A 108 7.52 -10.16 11.36
CA ASN A 108 7.01 -9.44 12.51
C ASN A 108 7.20 -7.90 12.47
N GLY A 109 7.15 -7.27 11.28
CA GLY A 109 7.25 -5.81 11.18
C GLY A 109 7.54 -5.25 9.78
N PRO A 110 7.94 -3.97 9.71
CA PRO A 110 8.31 -3.28 8.48
C PRO A 110 9.54 -3.92 7.82
N THR A 111 9.43 -4.20 6.52
CA THR A 111 10.53 -4.75 5.75
C THR A 111 10.43 -4.35 4.27
N MET A 112 11.60 -4.20 3.65
CA MET A 112 11.77 -4.10 2.19
C MET A 112 12.32 -5.42 1.60
N ALA A 113 12.50 -6.45 2.43
CA ALA A 113 13.01 -7.74 2.00
C ALA A 113 11.97 -8.51 1.18
N ASP A 114 12.44 -9.47 0.39
CA ASP A 114 11.59 -10.38 -0.39
C ASP A 114 11.07 -11.54 0.48
N LEU A 115 10.52 -11.18 1.65
CA LEU A 115 10.05 -12.12 2.67
C LEU A 115 8.54 -12.35 2.52
N ALA A 116 8.15 -13.62 2.30
CA ALA A 116 6.78 -14.01 1.92
C ALA A 116 6.27 -13.26 0.66
N GLY A 117 7.15 -13.15 -0.34
CA GLY A 117 6.85 -12.55 -1.64
C GLY A 117 7.76 -11.36 -1.94
N PRO A 118 8.13 -11.12 -3.22
CA PRO A 118 8.99 -10.01 -3.59
C PRO A 118 8.41 -8.65 -3.16
N SER A 119 9.24 -7.78 -2.60
CA SER A 119 8.90 -6.37 -2.33
C SER A 119 9.02 -5.53 -3.60
N LEU A 120 8.38 -6.00 -4.68
CA LEU A 120 8.46 -5.45 -6.03
C LEU A 120 7.09 -5.11 -6.59
N LEU A 121 7.02 -4.02 -7.36
CA LEU A 121 5.85 -3.62 -8.16
C LEU A 121 5.98 -4.03 -9.64
N ASP A 122 7.01 -4.81 -9.96
CA ASP A 122 7.30 -5.29 -11.30
C ASP A 122 7.31 -6.83 -11.34
N GLY A 123 6.94 -7.39 -12.48
CA GLY A 123 6.93 -8.84 -12.71
C GLY A 123 5.61 -9.50 -12.35
N ALA A 124 5.66 -10.79 -12.01
CA ALA A 124 4.48 -11.62 -11.80
C ALA A 124 4.27 -12.03 -10.33
N GLY A 125 4.99 -11.40 -9.39
CA GLY A 125 4.83 -11.67 -7.96
C GLY A 125 3.53 -11.08 -7.40
N LEU A 126 3.07 -11.59 -6.25
CA LEU A 126 1.81 -11.20 -5.61
C LEU A 126 1.57 -9.68 -5.61
N TYR A 127 2.54 -8.89 -5.14
CA TYR A 127 2.38 -7.43 -5.03
C TYR A 127 2.42 -6.70 -6.38
N ALA A 128 3.14 -7.25 -7.36
CA ALA A 128 3.14 -6.69 -8.71
C ALA A 128 1.78 -6.94 -9.40
N SER A 129 1.16 -8.11 -9.17
CA SER A 129 -0.14 -8.47 -9.76
C SER A 129 -1.36 -7.96 -8.97
N SER A 130 -1.18 -7.47 -7.74
CA SER A 130 -2.27 -7.02 -6.86
C SER A 130 -2.26 -5.52 -6.55
N LEU A 131 -1.35 -4.75 -7.14
CA LEU A 131 -1.35 -3.29 -6.96
C LEU A 131 -2.70 -2.73 -7.40
N HIS A 132 -3.38 -2.07 -6.46
CA HIS A 132 -4.75 -1.60 -6.63
C HIS A 132 -4.81 -0.08 -6.76
N THR A 133 -4.20 0.66 -5.83
CA THR A 133 -4.25 2.13 -5.80
C THR A 133 -2.89 2.70 -5.44
N VAL A 134 -2.53 3.82 -6.07
CA VAL A 134 -1.39 4.66 -5.72
C VAL A 134 -1.89 6.04 -5.31
N ARG A 135 -1.44 6.54 -4.15
CA ARG A 135 -1.73 7.91 -3.70
C ARG A 135 -0.47 8.64 -3.27
N ARG A 136 -0.46 9.96 -3.46
CA ARG A 136 0.57 10.84 -2.92
C ARG A 136 -0.05 11.71 -1.84
N ILE A 137 0.49 11.58 -0.63
CA ILE A 137 0.02 12.26 0.58
C ILE A 137 0.73 13.61 0.72
#